data_AF-A0A1D6EC67-F1
#
_entry.id   AF-A0A1D6EC67-F1
#
_cell.length_a   1.000
_cell.length_b   1.000
_cell.length_c   1.000
_cell.angle_alpha   90.00
_cell.angle_beta   90.00
_cell.angle_gamma   90.00
#
_symmetry.space_group_name_H-M   'P 1'
#
loop_
_entity.id
_entity.type
_entity.pdbx_description
1 polymer ?
#
loop_
_entity_poly.entity_id
_entity_poly.type
_entity_poly.pdbx_seq_one_letter_code
_entity_poly.pdbx_strand_id
1 'polypeptide(L)'
;MFPFNIFVQVLFSKLDNFLAPNRPCHNSLWISLLAFHEALARKPCDPLIVATFALAFYLGGDMSLAVDIGKSINRQHDTGFRELLEPKVWTDKHLAGEVQSFAALMKQALTEMTDEYHVANAMAKIPQAPSSDLVFIPLQAYLKVLKFIECVQYGKKERGHEPKRDGMINYHNLSNGTHAEIRNLFTLVVFDTLYPTDTEDENDCSS
;
A
#
# COMPACT_ATOMS: atom_id res chain seq x y z
N MET A 1 -13.01 13.46 -19.05
CA MET A 1 -11.56 13.32 -18.80
C MET A 1 -11.43 12.56 -17.50
N PHE A 2 -11.02 11.29 -17.52
CA PHE A 2 -10.70 10.59 -16.28
C PHE A 2 -9.59 11.39 -15.61
N PRO A 3 -9.72 11.81 -14.34
CA PRO A 3 -8.59 12.41 -13.65
C PRO A 3 -7.50 11.35 -13.64
N PHE A 4 -6.34 11.66 -14.24
CA PHE A 4 -5.17 10.79 -14.18
C PHE A 4 -4.91 10.54 -12.70
N ASN A 5 -4.93 9.26 -12.31
CA ASN A 5 -4.66 8.89 -10.94
C ASN A 5 -3.13 8.93 -10.74
N ILE A 6 -2.62 10.09 -10.33
CA ILE A 6 -1.17 10.34 -10.22
C ILE A 6 -0.57 9.47 -9.11
N PHE A 7 -1.33 9.21 -8.04
CA PHE A 7 -0.84 8.42 -6.90
C PHE A 7 -0.37 7.02 -7.32
N VAL A 8 -1.18 6.27 -8.09
CA VAL A 8 -0.79 4.92 -8.52
C VAL A 8 0.43 4.93 -9.44
N GLN A 9 0.58 5.97 -10.27
CA GLN A 9 1.72 6.11 -11.15
C GLN A 9 3.01 6.36 -10.37
N VAL A 10 2.96 7.28 -9.40
CA VAL A 10 4.11 7.54 -8.51
C VAL A 10 4.41 6.30 -7.67
N LEU A 11 3.40 5.63 -7.12
CA LEU A 11 3.57 4.40 -6.33
C LEU A 11 4.33 3.31 -7.11
N PHE A 12 3.94 3.06 -8.37
CA PHE A 12 4.65 2.09 -9.21
C PHE A 12 6.02 2.60 -9.67
N SER A 13 6.18 3.91 -9.92
CA SER A 13 7.49 4.49 -10.21
C SER A 13 8.46 4.34 -9.03
N LYS A 14 7.99 4.48 -7.79
CA LYS A 14 8.82 4.21 -6.60
C LYS A 14 9.11 2.72 -6.45
N LEU A 15 8.17 1.83 -6.81
CA LEU A 15 8.43 0.39 -6.86
C LEU A 15 9.53 0.02 -7.87
N ASP A 16 9.58 0.69 -9.02
CA ASP A 16 10.57 0.43 -10.08
C ASP A 16 12.02 0.71 -9.62
N ASN A 17 12.22 1.54 -8.59
CA ASN A 17 13.54 1.75 -7.98
C ASN A 17 14.08 0.50 -7.26
N PHE A 18 13.21 -0.44 -6.90
CA PHE A 18 13.57 -1.63 -6.14
C PHE A 18 13.63 -2.89 -6.98
N LEU A 19 12.93 -2.94 -8.11
CA LEU A 19 12.78 -4.14 -8.93
C LEU A 19 13.58 -4.04 -10.23
N ALA A 20 14.03 -5.19 -10.72
CA ALA A 20 14.71 -5.31 -11.99
C ALA A 20 14.50 -6.73 -12.56
N PRO A 21 14.77 -6.98 -13.84
CA PRO A 21 14.63 -8.33 -14.42
C PRO A 21 15.39 -9.43 -13.65
N ASN A 22 16.54 -9.10 -13.05
CA ASN A 22 17.34 -9.99 -12.22
C ASN A 22 16.98 -9.96 -10.72
N ARG A 23 15.97 -9.18 -10.34
CA ARG A 23 15.49 -8.95 -8.98
C ARG A 23 13.96 -8.96 -8.94
N PRO A 24 13.31 -10.10 -9.27
CA PRO A 24 11.86 -10.18 -9.32
C PRO A 24 11.24 -10.16 -7.92
N CYS A 25 9.98 -9.75 -7.84
CA CYS A 25 9.16 -9.89 -6.63
C CYS A 25 8.04 -10.92 -6.81
N HIS A 26 7.60 -11.51 -5.71
CA HIS A 26 6.40 -12.34 -5.70
C HIS A 26 5.14 -11.52 -6.00
N ASN A 27 4.16 -12.11 -6.69
CA ASN A 27 2.96 -11.41 -7.16
C ASN A 27 2.12 -10.74 -6.05
N SER A 28 2.18 -11.27 -4.84
CA SER A 28 1.49 -10.71 -3.68
C SER A 28 1.86 -9.24 -3.42
N LEU A 29 3.05 -8.77 -3.80
CA LEU A 29 3.44 -7.37 -3.61
C LEU A 29 2.59 -6.42 -4.46
N TRP A 30 2.52 -6.65 -5.77
CA TRP A 30 1.75 -5.77 -6.66
C TRP A 30 0.25 -5.89 -6.39
N ILE A 31 -0.24 -7.06 -6.01
CA ILE A 31 -1.65 -7.23 -5.59
C ILE A 31 -1.94 -6.42 -4.31
N SER A 32 -1.02 -6.44 -3.33
CA SER A 32 -1.14 -5.60 -2.14
C SER A 32 -1.14 -4.11 -2.49
N LEU A 33 -0.23 -3.65 -3.35
CA LEU A 33 -0.16 -2.24 -3.77
C LEU A 33 -1.41 -1.81 -4.55
N LEU A 34 -1.94 -2.68 -5.42
CA LEU A 34 -3.15 -2.40 -6.19
C LEU A 34 -4.39 -2.31 -5.29
N ALA A 35 -4.59 -3.26 -4.37
CA ALA A 35 -5.69 -3.23 -3.41
C ALA A 35 -5.61 -2.02 -2.47
N PHE A 36 -4.38 -1.65 -2.06
CA PHE A 36 -4.12 -0.45 -1.27
C PHE A 36 -4.48 0.83 -2.04
N HIS A 37 -4.04 0.94 -3.29
CA HIS A 37 -4.37 2.06 -4.16
C HIS A 37 -5.89 2.18 -4.37
N GLU A 38 -6.57 1.09 -4.68
CA GLU A 38 -8.01 1.07 -4.90
C GLU A 38 -8.79 1.50 -3.64
N ALA A 39 -8.32 1.12 -2.45
CA ALA A 39 -8.90 1.60 -1.19
C ALA A 39 -8.79 3.13 -1.03
N LEU A 40 -7.63 3.70 -1.35
CA LEU A 40 -7.40 5.15 -1.32
C LEU A 40 -8.22 5.90 -2.38
N ALA A 41 -8.31 5.35 -3.59
CA ALA A 41 -9.09 5.93 -4.67
C ALA A 41 -10.59 6.00 -4.33
N ARG A 42 -11.11 5.01 -3.59
CA ARG A 42 -12.50 4.99 -3.10
C ARG A 42 -12.75 5.95 -1.95
N LYS A 43 -11.83 5.99 -1.00
CA LYS A 43 -11.91 6.85 0.19
C LYS A 43 -10.56 7.52 0.39
N PRO A 44 -10.42 8.77 -0.09
CA PRO A 44 -9.25 9.58 0.25
C PRO A 44 -9.03 9.62 1.76
N CYS A 45 -7.78 9.50 2.19
CA CYS A 45 -7.41 9.33 3.59
C CYS A 45 -6.36 10.34 4.04
N ASP A 46 -6.34 10.60 5.33
CA ASP A 46 -5.28 11.38 5.96
C ASP A 46 -3.92 10.65 5.79
N PRO A 47 -2.85 11.34 5.34
CA PRO A 47 -1.51 10.78 5.19
C PRO A 47 -1.02 10.03 6.44
N LEU A 48 -1.36 10.50 7.64
CA LEU A 48 -0.99 9.83 8.88
C LEU A 48 -1.68 8.47 9.04
N ILE A 49 -2.94 8.33 8.60
CA ILE A 49 -3.63 7.02 8.57
C ILE A 49 -2.88 6.09 7.61
N VAL A 50 -2.49 6.59 6.43
CA VAL A 50 -1.80 5.81 5.40
C VAL A 50 -0.42 5.36 5.89
N ALA A 51 0.37 6.26 6.46
CA ALA A 51 1.68 5.96 7.03
C ALA A 51 1.57 4.99 8.21
N THR A 52 0.61 5.20 9.12
CA THR A 52 0.38 4.32 10.27
C THR A 52 -0.08 2.94 9.82
N PHE A 53 -0.91 2.84 8.78
CA PHE A 53 -1.28 1.57 8.16
C PHE A 53 -0.05 0.84 7.62
N ALA A 54 0.80 1.53 6.84
CA ALA A 54 2.01 0.93 6.29
C ALA A 54 2.98 0.47 7.38
N LEU A 55 3.07 1.19 8.50
CA LEU A 55 3.82 0.77 9.69
C LEU A 55 3.19 -0.44 10.37
N ALA A 56 1.87 -0.47 10.58
CA ALA A 56 1.19 -1.63 11.15
C ALA A 56 1.36 -2.87 10.27
N PHE A 57 1.32 -2.68 8.94
CA PHE A 57 1.59 -3.72 7.94
C PHE A 57 3.02 -4.25 8.08
N TYR A 58 4.01 -3.36 8.18
CA TYR A 58 5.42 -3.67 8.43
C TYR A 58 5.64 -4.46 9.72
N LEU A 59 5.02 -3.98 10.79
CA LEU A 59 5.16 -4.51 12.15
C LEU A 59 4.33 -5.77 12.39
N GLY A 60 3.65 -6.29 11.37
CA GLY A 60 2.84 -7.50 11.46
C GLY A 60 1.63 -7.36 12.36
N GLY A 61 0.99 -6.19 12.36
CA GLY A 61 -0.23 -5.90 13.12
C GLY A 61 0.01 -5.29 14.51
N ASP A 62 1.24 -4.89 14.85
CA ASP A 62 1.54 -4.16 16.10
C ASP A 62 1.02 -2.73 16.05
N MET A 63 -0.27 -2.56 16.33
CA MET A 63 -0.97 -1.28 16.19
C MET A 63 -0.45 -0.22 17.16
N SER A 64 -0.08 -0.61 18.39
CA SER A 64 0.42 0.34 19.39
C SER A 64 1.72 0.98 18.89
N LEU A 65 2.69 0.15 18.51
CA LEU A 65 3.97 0.64 18.02
C LEU A 65 3.83 1.40 16.68
N ALA A 66 2.90 0.97 15.81
CA ALA A 66 2.62 1.68 14.57
C ALA A 66 2.10 3.10 14.82
N VAL A 67 1.18 3.28 15.78
CA VAL A 67 0.65 4.60 16.16
C VAL A 67 1.75 5.47 16.78
N ASP A 68 2.55 4.91 17.68
CA ASP A 68 3.66 5.63 18.32
C ASP A 68 4.67 6.14 17.29
N ILE A 69 5.10 5.28 16.37
CA ILE A 69 6.03 5.65 15.29
C ILE A 69 5.35 6.64 14.33
N GLY A 70 4.12 6.37 13.90
CA GLY A 70 3.38 7.21 12.95
C GLY A 70 3.27 8.65 13.43
N LYS A 71 2.94 8.86 14.71
CA LYS A 71 2.85 10.20 15.30
C LYS A 71 4.19 10.91 15.48
N SER A 72 5.29 10.16 15.49
CA SER A 72 6.65 10.73 15.54
C SER A 72 7.14 11.22 14.17
N ILE A 73 6.42 10.90 13.08
CA ILE A 73 6.77 11.37 11.73
C ILE A 73 6.55 12.88 11.66
N ASN A 74 7.64 13.60 11.40
CA ASN A 74 7.67 15.06 11.25
C ASN A 74 7.95 15.50 9.80
N ARG A 75 7.92 14.57 8.84
CA ARG A 75 8.15 14.85 7.42
C ARG A 75 6.91 15.42 6.77
N GLN A 76 7.11 16.37 5.85
CA GLN A 76 6.03 16.88 5.03
C GLN A 76 5.61 15.83 4.00
N HIS A 77 4.31 15.60 3.90
CA HIS A 77 3.75 14.69 2.89
C HIS A 77 3.54 15.44 1.58
N ASP A 78 3.47 14.70 0.48
CA ASP A 78 3.12 15.26 -0.82
C ASP A 78 1.64 15.69 -0.87
N THR A 79 1.40 16.98 -1.09
CA THR A 79 0.07 17.59 -1.17
C THR A 79 -0.56 17.51 -2.58
N GLY A 80 0.15 16.95 -3.55
CA GLY A 80 -0.28 16.82 -4.94
C GLY A 80 -1.30 15.70 -5.20
N PHE A 81 -1.50 14.79 -4.24
CA PHE A 81 -2.38 13.64 -4.38
C PHE A 81 -3.80 13.92 -3.90
N ARG A 82 -4.80 13.60 -4.73
CA ARG A 82 -6.23 13.74 -4.37
C ARG A 82 -6.71 12.64 -3.42
N GLU A 83 -6.00 11.53 -3.43
CA GLU A 83 -6.15 10.39 -2.53
C GLU A 83 -5.76 10.73 -1.09
N LEU A 84 -4.99 11.81 -0.89
CA LEU A 84 -4.57 12.28 0.41
C LEU A 84 -5.38 13.50 0.83
N LEU A 85 -5.89 13.46 2.06
CA LEU A 85 -6.61 14.57 2.67
C LEU A 85 -5.66 15.47 3.45
N GLU A 86 -6.13 16.68 3.76
CA GLU A 86 -5.45 17.56 4.73
C GLU A 86 -5.22 16.83 6.07
N PRO A 87 -3.99 16.88 6.62
CA PRO A 87 -3.68 16.24 7.90
C PRO A 87 -4.54 16.74 9.05
N LYS A 88 -4.96 15.81 9.90
CA LYS A 88 -5.73 16.07 11.12
C LYS A 88 -4.98 15.62 12.36
N VAL A 89 -5.36 16.19 13.49
CA VAL A 89 -4.88 15.74 14.79
C VAL A 89 -5.74 14.57 15.26
N TRP A 90 -5.09 13.44 15.56
CA TRP A 90 -5.76 12.22 16.00
C TRP A 90 -5.37 11.85 17.43
N THR A 91 -6.32 11.31 18.20
CA THR A 91 -5.98 10.52 19.40
C THR A 91 -5.57 9.12 18.99
N ASP A 92 -4.80 8.41 19.82
CA ASP A 92 -4.28 7.08 19.48
C ASP A 92 -5.41 6.10 19.15
N LYS A 93 -6.48 6.13 19.94
CA LYS A 93 -7.66 5.27 19.74
C LYS A 93 -8.39 5.57 18.44
N HIS A 94 -8.55 6.84 18.09
CA HIS A 94 -9.23 7.21 16.84
C HIS A 94 -8.35 6.91 15.62
N LEU A 95 -7.04 7.16 15.69
CA LEU A 95 -6.10 6.82 14.63
C LEU A 95 -6.09 5.31 14.38
N ALA A 96 -5.97 4.49 15.44
CA ALA A 96 -6.01 3.03 15.32
C ALA A 96 -7.34 2.54 14.69
N GLY A 97 -8.47 3.12 15.08
CA GLY A 97 -9.78 2.79 14.51
C GLY A 97 -9.90 3.13 13.02
N GLU A 98 -9.36 4.27 12.59
CA GLU A 98 -9.34 4.63 11.16
C GLU A 98 -8.36 3.74 10.37
N VAL A 99 -7.21 3.37 10.93
CA VAL A 99 -6.26 2.44 10.31
C VAL A 99 -6.89 1.05 10.11
N GLN A 100 -7.62 0.54 11.11
CA GLN A 100 -8.37 -0.72 10.97
C GLN A 100 -9.48 -0.64 9.93
N SER A 101 -10.16 0.52 9.87
CA SER A 101 -11.21 0.79 8.89
C SER A 101 -10.63 0.87 7.47
N PHE A 102 -9.46 1.48 7.30
CA PHE A 102 -8.72 1.50 6.04
C PHE A 102 -8.27 0.09 5.62
N ALA A 103 -7.78 -0.73 6.55
CA ALA A 103 -7.48 -2.13 6.29
C ALA A 103 -8.72 -2.91 5.81
N ALA A 104 -9.90 -2.65 6.41
CA ALA A 104 -11.15 -3.25 5.96
C ALA A 104 -11.53 -2.83 4.53
N LEU A 105 -11.30 -1.56 4.15
CA LEU A 105 -11.50 -1.08 2.78
C LEU A 105 -10.54 -1.74 1.79
N MET A 106 -9.27 -1.92 2.16
CA MET A 106 -8.30 -2.64 1.34
C MET A 106 -8.69 -4.11 1.17
N LYS A 107 -9.19 -4.77 2.22
CA LYS A 107 -9.74 -6.14 2.13
C LYS A 107 -10.94 -6.19 1.18
N GLN A 108 -11.86 -5.23 1.27
CA GLN A 108 -13.00 -5.14 0.37
C GLN A 108 -12.55 -4.97 -1.09
N ALA A 109 -11.62 -4.05 -1.35
CA ALA A 109 -11.05 -3.86 -2.68
C ALA A 109 -10.42 -5.15 -3.23
N LEU A 110 -9.64 -5.86 -2.40
CA LEU A 110 -9.06 -7.15 -2.77
C LEU A 110 -10.13 -8.20 -3.14
N THR A 111 -11.20 -8.32 -2.34
CA THR A 111 -12.29 -9.26 -2.62
C THR A 111 -12.98 -8.94 -3.93
N GLU A 112 -13.27 -7.66 -4.19
CA GLU A 112 -13.93 -7.22 -5.43
C GLU A 112 -13.03 -7.43 -6.66
N MET A 113 -11.71 -7.32 -6.53
CA MET A 113 -10.76 -7.68 -7.61
C MET A 113 -10.74 -9.19 -7.93
N THR A 114 -11.35 -10.02 -7.08
CA THR A 114 -11.51 -11.46 -7.30
C THR A 114 -12.93 -11.88 -7.70
N ASP A 115 -13.85 -10.92 -7.83
CA ASP A 115 -15.25 -11.17 -8.13
C ASP A 115 -15.58 -10.76 -9.57
N GLU A 116 -16.07 -11.72 -10.35
CA GLU A 116 -16.37 -11.56 -11.78
C GLU A 116 -17.34 -10.41 -12.06
N TYR A 117 -18.36 -10.23 -11.22
CA TYR A 117 -19.35 -9.17 -11.39
C TYR A 117 -18.73 -7.80 -11.15
N HIS A 118 -17.93 -7.65 -10.10
CA HIS A 118 -17.22 -6.40 -9.81
C HIS A 118 -16.19 -6.07 -10.90
N VAL A 119 -15.44 -7.05 -11.39
CA VAL A 119 -14.48 -6.88 -12.49
C VAL A 119 -15.18 -6.46 -13.78
N ALA A 120 -16.24 -7.17 -14.18
CA ALA A 120 -17.01 -6.84 -15.38
C ALA A 120 -17.57 -5.41 -15.33
N ASN A 121 -18.10 -5.00 -14.18
CA ASN A 121 -18.60 -3.64 -13.97
C ASN A 121 -17.49 -2.58 -14.01
N ALA A 122 -16.29 -2.89 -13.51
CA ALA A 122 -15.15 -1.98 -13.60
C ALA A 122 -14.70 -1.83 -15.07
N MET A 123 -14.59 -2.94 -15.80
CA MET A 123 -14.19 -2.96 -17.21
C MET A 123 -15.19 -2.23 -18.11
N ALA A 124 -16.50 -2.36 -17.85
CA ALA A 124 -17.55 -1.66 -18.60
C ALA A 124 -17.46 -0.13 -18.52
N LYS A 125 -16.77 0.42 -17.51
CA LYS A 125 -16.56 1.87 -17.37
C LYS A 125 -15.43 2.38 -18.27
N ILE A 126 -14.62 1.50 -18.87
CA ILE A 126 -13.50 1.85 -19.73
C ILE A 126 -13.98 1.80 -21.19
N PRO A 127 -14.19 2.94 -21.87
CA PRO A 127 -14.90 2.98 -23.15
C PRO A 127 -14.26 2.17 -24.30
N GLN A 128 -12.97 1.85 -24.20
CA GLN A 128 -12.21 1.10 -25.20
C GLN A 128 -11.82 -0.32 -24.75
N ALA A 129 -12.17 -0.72 -23.53
CA ALA A 129 -11.83 -2.05 -23.05
C ALA A 129 -12.81 -3.09 -23.64
N PRO A 130 -12.31 -4.28 -24.03
CA PRO A 130 -13.20 -5.40 -24.33
C PRO A 130 -14.02 -5.74 -23.09
N SER A 131 -15.28 -6.17 -23.29
CA SER A 131 -16.07 -6.77 -22.21
C SER A 131 -15.32 -8.01 -21.70
N SER A 132 -14.84 -7.95 -20.46
CA SER A 132 -14.10 -9.03 -19.83
C SER A 132 -14.50 -9.11 -18.35
N ASP A 133 -14.80 -10.32 -17.93
CA ASP A 133 -15.07 -10.76 -16.55
C ASP A 133 -13.90 -11.56 -15.98
N LEU A 134 -12.76 -11.58 -16.68
CA LEU A 134 -11.61 -12.39 -16.30
C LEU A 134 -10.98 -11.89 -14.99
N VAL A 135 -11.03 -12.75 -13.98
CA VAL A 135 -10.35 -12.55 -12.70
C VAL A 135 -8.91 -13.06 -12.80
N PHE A 136 -7.93 -12.17 -12.64
CA PHE A 136 -6.51 -12.49 -12.80
C PHE A 136 -5.76 -12.82 -11.50
N ILE A 137 -6.42 -12.73 -10.34
CA ILE A 137 -5.79 -12.99 -9.04
C ILE A 137 -6.07 -14.44 -8.63
N PRO A 138 -5.06 -15.33 -8.60
CA PRO A 138 -5.25 -16.70 -8.14
C PRO A 138 -5.61 -16.75 -6.66
N LEU A 139 -6.43 -17.73 -6.25
CA LEU A 139 -6.85 -17.92 -4.86
C LEU A 139 -5.67 -17.91 -3.86
N GLN A 140 -4.54 -18.54 -4.21
CA GLN A 140 -3.36 -18.57 -3.35
C GLN A 140 -2.77 -17.18 -3.11
N ALA A 141 -2.75 -16.33 -4.13
CA ALA A 141 -2.26 -14.97 -4.02
C ALA A 141 -3.24 -14.10 -3.20
N TYR A 142 -4.55 -14.26 -3.44
CA TYR A 142 -5.61 -13.65 -2.63
C TYR A 142 -5.46 -13.98 -1.14
N LEU A 143 -5.39 -15.26 -0.78
CA LEU A 143 -5.28 -15.70 0.62
C LEU A 143 -4.00 -15.17 1.29
N LYS A 144 -2.91 -15.07 0.53
CA LYS A 144 -1.64 -14.52 1.01
C LYS A 144 -1.76 -13.03 1.33
N VAL A 145 -2.35 -12.25 0.42
CA VAL A 145 -2.56 -10.81 0.63
C VAL A 145 -3.58 -10.56 1.74
N LEU A 146 -4.66 -11.34 1.78
CA LEU A 146 -5.67 -11.28 2.82
C LEU A 146 -5.04 -11.41 4.22
N LYS A 147 -4.12 -12.36 4.40
CA LYS A 147 -3.42 -12.55 5.68
C LYS A 147 -2.62 -11.31 6.11
N PHE A 148 -2.01 -10.58 5.15
CA PHE A 148 -1.33 -9.33 5.47
C PHE A 148 -2.28 -8.24 5.95
N ILE A 149 -3.47 -8.16 5.33
CA ILE A 149 -4.46 -7.14 5.67
C ILE A 149 -5.12 -7.44 7.02
N GLU A 150 -5.44 -8.70 7.29
CA GLU A 150 -6.16 -9.12 8.50
C GLU A 150 -5.37 -8.87 9.78
N CYS A 151 -4.03 -8.95 9.77
CA CYS A 151 -3.24 -8.65 10.96
C CYS A 151 -3.40 -7.17 11.38
N VAL A 152 -3.50 -6.25 10.41
CA VAL A 152 -3.75 -4.83 10.65
C VAL A 152 -5.21 -4.58 11.01
N GLN A 153 -6.15 -5.12 10.21
CA GLN A 153 -7.59 -4.93 10.41
C GLN A 153 -8.04 -5.33 11.81
N TYR A 154 -7.54 -6.45 12.33
CA TYR A 154 -7.91 -6.93 13.66
C TYR A 154 -6.98 -6.42 14.76
N GLY A 155 -5.94 -5.64 14.44
CA GLY A 155 -4.94 -5.15 15.39
C GLY A 155 -4.25 -6.27 16.16
N LYS A 156 -4.08 -7.44 15.53
CA LYS A 156 -3.51 -8.63 16.16
C LYS A 156 -2.11 -8.84 15.65
N LYS A 157 -1.13 -8.48 16.47
CA LYS A 157 0.28 -8.75 16.20
C LYS A 157 0.48 -10.24 15.94
N GLU A 158 1.08 -10.55 14.80
CA GLU A 158 1.43 -11.92 14.44
C GLU A 158 2.50 -12.47 15.39
N ARG A 159 2.23 -13.66 15.93
CA ARG A 159 3.17 -14.35 16.82
C ARG A 159 4.45 -14.71 16.08
N GLY A 160 5.58 -14.29 16.65
CA GLY A 160 6.92 -14.57 16.10
C GLY A 160 7.29 -13.72 14.88
N HIS A 161 6.47 -12.73 14.49
CA HIS A 161 6.88 -11.77 13.46
C HIS A 161 7.85 -10.76 14.06
N GLU A 162 9.03 -10.67 13.46
CA GLU A 162 10.01 -9.64 13.75
C GLU A 162 10.23 -8.79 12.50
N PRO A 163 10.02 -7.46 12.58
CA PRO A 163 10.35 -6.56 11.49
C PRO A 163 11.85 -6.57 11.22
N LYS A 164 12.26 -6.30 9.98
CA LYS A 164 13.68 -6.16 9.66
C LYS A 164 14.29 -4.97 10.40
N ARG A 165 15.58 -5.05 10.70
CA ARG A 165 16.28 -3.96 11.42
C ARG A 165 17.24 -3.19 10.51
N ASP A 166 17.72 -3.82 9.45
CA ASP A 166 18.73 -3.29 8.54
C ASP A 166 18.14 -2.56 7.33
N GLY A 167 16.84 -2.71 7.05
CA GLY A 167 16.15 -2.11 5.91
C GLY A 167 16.55 -2.67 4.53
N MET A 168 17.60 -3.49 4.47
CA MET A 168 18.13 -4.07 3.24
C MET A 168 17.13 -5.02 2.60
N ILE A 169 16.99 -5.01 1.27
CA ILE A 169 16.06 -5.92 0.59
C ILE A 169 16.74 -7.26 0.34
N ASN A 170 16.14 -8.35 0.82
CA ASN A 170 16.57 -9.71 0.46
C ASN A 170 15.78 -10.19 -0.75
N TYR A 171 16.36 -10.02 -1.94
CA TYR A 171 15.68 -10.36 -3.20
C TYR A 171 15.30 -11.83 -3.36
N HIS A 172 16.05 -12.76 -2.75
CA HIS A 172 15.67 -14.18 -2.74
C HIS A 172 14.39 -14.41 -1.94
N ASN A 173 14.27 -13.77 -0.77
CA ASN A 173 13.06 -13.84 0.04
C ASN A 173 11.90 -13.07 -0.61
N LEU A 174 12.19 -11.98 -1.31
CA LEU A 174 11.19 -11.18 -2.03
C LEU A 174 10.58 -11.97 -3.19
N SER A 175 11.41 -12.67 -3.97
CA SER A 175 10.95 -13.51 -5.08
C SER A 175 10.10 -14.69 -4.59
N ASN A 176 10.44 -15.24 -3.42
CA ASN A 176 9.66 -16.29 -2.75
C ASN A 176 8.42 -15.75 -2.00
N GLY A 177 8.31 -14.42 -1.88
CA GLY A 177 7.22 -13.73 -1.22
C GLY A 177 7.13 -14.03 0.27
N THR A 178 8.24 -14.03 1.00
CA THR A 178 8.17 -14.16 2.46
C THR A 178 7.39 -12.98 3.06
N HIS A 179 6.70 -13.21 4.18
CA HIS A 179 5.85 -12.18 4.78
C HIS A 179 6.67 -10.93 5.16
N ALA A 180 7.84 -11.12 5.77
CA ALA A 180 8.72 -10.03 6.17
C ALA A 180 9.18 -9.18 4.98
N GLU A 181 9.54 -9.80 3.85
CA GLU A 181 10.10 -9.06 2.72
C GLU A 181 9.03 -8.32 1.91
N ILE A 182 7.86 -8.93 1.75
CA ILE A 182 6.71 -8.26 1.11
C ILE A 182 6.25 -7.07 1.93
N ARG A 183 6.19 -7.22 3.27
CA ARG A 183 5.87 -6.13 4.19
C ARG A 183 6.90 -5.02 4.14
N ASN A 184 8.19 -5.37 4.16
CA ASN A 184 9.28 -4.40 4.08
C ASN A 184 9.17 -3.55 2.81
N LEU A 185 9.12 -4.19 1.64
CA LEU A 185 9.10 -3.46 0.38
C LEU A 185 7.78 -2.70 0.15
N PHE A 186 6.63 -3.27 0.55
CA PHE A 186 5.36 -2.54 0.52
C PHE A 186 5.45 -1.23 1.32
N THR A 187 5.97 -1.30 2.55
CA THR A 187 6.09 -0.13 3.41
C THR A 187 7.08 0.88 2.85
N LEU A 188 8.24 0.46 2.33
CA LEU A 188 9.19 1.36 1.69
C LEU A 188 8.56 2.12 0.52
N VAL A 189 7.88 1.42 -0.39
CA VAL A 189 7.21 2.03 -1.55
C VAL A 189 6.14 3.03 -1.13
N VAL A 190 5.32 2.70 -0.13
CA VAL A 190 4.30 3.62 0.38
C VAL A 190 4.95 4.86 1.02
N PHE A 191 6.02 4.70 1.81
CA PHE A 191 6.69 5.83 2.44
C PHE A 191 7.40 6.73 1.42
N ASP A 192 8.09 6.17 0.43
CA ASP A 192 8.73 6.94 -0.64
C ASP A 192 7.72 7.66 -1.53
N THR A 193 6.47 7.19 -1.56
CA THR A 193 5.36 7.86 -2.25
C THR A 193 4.75 8.98 -1.40
N LEU A 194 4.55 8.74 -0.10
CA LEU A 194 3.94 9.74 0.80
C LEU A 194 4.89 10.89 1.14
N TYR A 195 6.18 10.60 1.30
CA TYR A 195 7.19 11.51 1.80
C TYR A 195 8.36 11.56 0.82
N PRO A 196 8.22 12.31 -0.30
CA PRO A 196 9.30 12.46 -1.25
C PRO A 196 10.54 13.02 -0.54
N THR A 197 11.71 12.56 -0.96
CA THR A 197 12.98 13.15 -0.52
C THR A 197 13.24 14.38 -1.39
N ASP A 198 13.71 15.48 -0.79
CA ASP A 198 13.94 16.78 -1.44
C ASP A 198 14.93 16.77 -2.63
N THR A 199 15.40 15.59 -3.04
CA THR A 199 16.42 15.40 -4.08
C THR A 199 15.89 15.39 -5.52
N GLU A 200 14.58 15.54 -5.75
CA GLU A 200 14.01 15.59 -7.10
C GLU A 200 13.92 17.02 -7.70
N ASP A 201 14.17 18.07 -6.90
CA ASP A 201 14.09 19.48 -7.35
C ASP A 201 15.44 20.12 -7.78
N GLU A 202 16.59 19.45 -7.62
CA GLU A 202 17.90 20.05 -7.95
C GLU A 202 18.40 19.83 -9.39
N ASN A 203 17.70 19.04 -10.23
CA ASN A 203 18.19 18.73 -11.58
C ASN A 203 17.61 19.58 -12.73
N ASP A 204 16.72 20.54 -12.48
CA ASP A 204 16.12 21.39 -13.53
C ASP A 204 16.61 22.86 -13.53
N CYS A 205 17.70 23.19 -12.84
CA CYS A 205 18.31 24.53 -12.88
C CYS A 205 19.76 24.59 -13.39
N SER A 206 20.22 23.59 -14.14
CA SER A 206 21.53 23.64 -14.79
C SER A 206 21.48 23.10 -16.22
N SER A 207 21.01 23.90 -17.17
CA SER A 207 21.36 23.84 -18.60
C SER A 207 21.06 25.17 -19.29
#